data_AF-A0A9P0ANY4-F1
#
_entry.id   AF-A0A9P0ANY4-F1
#
_cell.length_a   1.000
_cell.length_b   1.000
_cell.length_c   1.000
_cell.angle_alpha   90.00
_cell.angle_beta   90.00
_cell.angle_gamma   90.00
#
_symmetry.space_group_name_H-M   'P 1'
#
loop_
_entity.id
_entity.type
_entity.pdbx_description
1 polymer ?
#
loop_
_entity_poly.entity_id
_entity_poly.type
_entity_poly.pdbx_seq_one_letter_code
_entity_poly.pdbx_strand_id
1 'polypeptide(L)'
;MKGNLLRDESSRGAGAHFSRDTVNRPGFAKYFFESAKEEREHAIKFLEYLLMRGGLTEDLSSLIKSPEPNADTWPDAITALRDALKLEAHVTRKIRDIIKVCEEPPTKEGEPFNDYHLVDYLSGDFLTEQYEGQRDLAGKISTLGKMMAQNGQLGEFMFDKNLLE
;
A
#
# COMPACT_ATOMS: atom_id res chain seq x y z
N MET A 1 -7.70 3.89 -6.31
CA MET A 1 -6.62 4.27 -7.26
C MET A 1 -5.60 5.25 -6.65
N LYS A 2 -5.92 6.52 -6.31
CA LYS A 2 -4.92 7.47 -5.79
C LYS A 2 -4.18 7.03 -4.52
N GLY A 3 -4.86 6.32 -3.62
CA GLY A 3 -4.22 5.74 -2.42
C GLY A 3 -3.13 4.71 -2.76
N ASN A 4 -3.44 3.80 -3.68
CA ASN A 4 -2.53 2.74 -4.12
C ASN A 4 -1.32 3.31 -4.87
N LEU A 5 -1.54 4.31 -5.73
CA LEU A 5 -0.45 5.02 -6.41
C LEU A 5 0.47 5.75 -5.42
N LEU A 6 -0.08 6.31 -4.34
CA LEU A 6 0.72 6.90 -3.25
C LEU A 6 1.56 5.84 -2.51
N ARG A 7 1.01 4.64 -2.31
CA ARG A 7 1.73 3.51 -1.70
C ARG A 7 2.82 2.97 -2.60
N ASP A 8 2.59 2.85 -3.92
CA ASP A 8 3.60 2.49 -4.92
C ASP A 8 4.81 3.44 -4.83
N GLU A 9 4.59 4.75 -4.99
CA GLU A 9 5.68 5.71 -5.00
C GLU A 9 6.44 5.82 -3.68
N SER A 10 5.72 5.79 -2.56
CA SER A 10 6.35 5.78 -1.24
C SER A 10 7.21 4.52 -1.04
N SER A 11 6.74 3.37 -1.52
CA SER A 11 7.49 2.10 -1.44
C SER A 11 8.69 2.12 -2.39
N ARG A 12 8.57 2.68 -3.59
CA ARG A 12 9.73 2.90 -4.49
C ARG A 12 10.78 3.81 -3.86
N GLY A 13 10.36 4.88 -3.19
CA GLY A 13 11.23 5.78 -2.44
C GLY A 13 12.00 5.04 -1.35
N ALA A 14 11.31 4.21 -0.56
CA ALA A 14 11.93 3.36 0.45
C ALA A 14 12.92 2.35 -0.17
N GLY A 15 12.53 1.67 -1.25
CA GLY A 15 13.40 0.72 -1.96
C GLY A 15 14.69 1.39 -2.46
N ALA A 16 14.58 2.58 -3.05
CA ALA A 16 15.73 3.38 -3.47
C ALA A 16 16.60 3.81 -2.30
N HIS A 17 16.00 4.24 -1.19
CA HIS A 17 16.73 4.62 0.03
C HIS A 17 17.58 3.46 0.57
N PHE A 18 17.00 2.26 0.72
CA PHE A 18 17.72 1.09 1.24
C PHE A 18 18.76 0.52 0.26
N SER A 19 18.67 0.86 -1.01
CA SER A 19 19.65 0.49 -2.05
C SER A 19 20.89 1.38 -2.08
N ARG A 20 20.88 2.53 -1.37
CA ARG A 20 22.05 3.43 -1.31
C ARG A 20 23.24 2.71 -0.69
N ASP A 21 24.43 2.95 -1.21
CA ASP A 21 25.70 2.42 -0.69
C ASP A 21 25.92 2.71 0.81
N THR A 22 25.51 3.89 1.28
CA THR A 22 25.61 4.31 2.68
C THR A 22 24.60 3.62 3.61
N VAL A 23 23.55 2.99 3.09
CA VAL A 23 22.51 2.29 3.86
C VAL A 23 22.67 0.77 3.70
N ASN A 24 22.75 0.30 2.46
CA ASN A 24 23.00 -1.06 2.02
C ASN A 24 22.20 -2.12 2.81
N ARG A 25 20.88 -2.07 2.63
CA ARG A 25 19.91 -3.04 3.17
C ARG A 25 19.13 -3.70 2.02
N PRO A 26 19.77 -4.62 1.28
CA PRO A 26 19.20 -5.18 0.06
C PRO A 26 17.92 -6.00 0.29
N GLY A 27 17.71 -6.60 1.47
CA GLY A 27 16.48 -7.32 1.80
C GLY A 27 15.29 -6.37 1.96
N PHE A 28 15.48 -5.27 2.67
CA PHE A 28 14.48 -4.20 2.73
C PHE A 28 14.24 -3.56 1.37
N ALA A 29 15.30 -3.32 0.59
CA ALA A 29 15.17 -2.78 -0.76
C ALA A 29 14.29 -3.68 -1.64
N LYS A 30 14.57 -4.99 -1.68
CA LYS A 30 13.77 -6.00 -2.39
C LYS A 30 12.32 -5.96 -1.93
N TYR A 31 12.07 -6.04 -0.62
CA TYR A 31 10.73 -6.01 -0.04
C TYR A 31 9.92 -4.78 -0.48
N PHE A 32 10.52 -3.59 -0.42
CA PHE A 32 9.82 -2.36 -0.80
C PHE A 32 9.60 -2.22 -2.31
N PHE A 33 10.52 -2.72 -3.15
CA PHE A 33 10.28 -2.78 -4.60
C PHE A 33 9.20 -3.79 -4.97
N GLU A 34 9.12 -4.93 -4.29
CA GLU A 34 8.04 -5.91 -4.46
C GLU A 34 6.69 -5.31 -4.02
N SER A 35 6.64 -4.64 -2.87
CA SER A 35 5.43 -3.95 -2.42
C SER A 35 4.99 -2.83 -3.37
N ALA A 36 5.93 -2.11 -3.99
CA ALA A 36 5.60 -1.12 -5.01
C ALA A 36 4.97 -1.75 -6.26
N LYS A 37 5.51 -2.90 -6.69
CA LYS A 37 4.98 -3.65 -7.83
C LYS A 37 3.55 -4.14 -7.55
N GLU A 38 3.32 -4.72 -6.38
CA GLU A 38 1.99 -5.18 -5.94
C GLU A 38 0.95 -4.04 -5.98
N GLU A 39 1.30 -2.85 -5.48
CA GLU A 39 0.38 -1.71 -5.50
C GLU A 39 0.08 -1.19 -6.89
N ARG A 40 1.04 -1.29 -7.81
CA ARG A 40 0.80 -1.01 -9.22
C ARG A 40 -0.17 -2.02 -9.82
N GLU A 41 -0.05 -3.30 -9.47
CA GLU A 41 -1.00 -4.33 -9.88
C GLU A 41 -2.41 -4.05 -9.30
N HIS A 42 -2.52 -3.61 -8.06
CA HIS A 42 -3.80 -3.16 -7.47
C HIS A 42 -4.42 -1.98 -8.22
N ALA A 43 -3.60 -0.99 -8.63
CA ALA A 43 -4.08 0.13 -9.43
C ALA A 43 -4.61 -0.33 -10.80
N ILE A 44 -3.95 -1.30 -11.43
CA ILE A 44 -4.39 -1.91 -12.71
C ILE A 44 -5.69 -2.69 -12.51
N LYS A 45 -5.79 -3.57 -11.50
CA LYS A 45 -7.03 -4.30 -11.16
C LYS A 45 -8.22 -3.34 -11.00
N PHE A 46 -8.01 -2.20 -10.35
CA PHE A 46 -9.05 -1.18 -10.18
C PHE A 46 -9.43 -0.52 -11.51
N LEU A 47 -8.46 -0.26 -12.39
CA LEU A 47 -8.70 0.29 -13.73
C LEU A 47 -9.50 -0.66 -14.62
N GLU A 48 -9.10 -1.93 -14.64
CA GLU A 48 -9.77 -2.98 -15.40
C GLU A 48 -11.22 -3.15 -14.95
N TYR A 49 -11.48 -3.08 -13.64
CA TYR A 49 -12.84 -3.10 -13.11
C TYR A 49 -13.68 -1.91 -13.62
N LEU A 50 -13.13 -0.69 -13.62
CA LEU A 50 -13.84 0.48 -14.15
C LEU A 50 -14.13 0.36 -15.66
N LEU A 51 -13.18 -0.18 -16.42
CA LEU A 51 -13.33 -0.44 -17.85
C LEU A 51 -14.41 -1.51 -18.12
N MET A 52 -14.41 -2.60 -17.35
CA MET A 52 -15.42 -3.66 -17.42
C MET A 52 -16.83 -3.11 -17.20
N ARG A 53 -17.00 -2.12 -16.32
CA ARG A 53 -18.28 -1.48 -16.03
C ARG A 53 -18.65 -0.34 -17.00
N GLY A 54 -17.81 -0.07 -17.99
CA GLY A 54 -18.03 1.01 -18.97
C GLY A 54 -17.86 2.43 -18.41
N GLY A 55 -17.25 2.57 -17.23
CA GLY A 55 -17.16 3.85 -16.51
C GLY A 55 -16.00 4.76 -16.96
N LEU A 56 -15.11 4.26 -17.81
CA LEU A 56 -13.88 4.98 -18.20
C LEU A 56 -14.05 5.57 -19.60
N THR A 57 -14.78 6.68 -19.71
CA THR A 57 -15.12 7.25 -21.03
C THR A 57 -14.34 8.50 -21.43
N GLU A 58 -13.84 9.36 -20.52
CA GLU A 58 -13.34 10.67 -20.98
C GLU A 58 -12.03 11.25 -20.41
N ASP A 59 -11.50 10.89 -19.22
CA ASP A 59 -10.15 11.37 -18.83
C ASP A 59 -9.43 10.53 -17.75
N LEU A 60 -8.47 9.70 -18.20
CA LEU A 60 -7.61 8.89 -17.33
C LEU A 60 -6.60 9.75 -16.53
N SER A 61 -6.23 10.92 -17.05
CA SER A 61 -5.18 11.78 -16.50
C SER A 61 -5.56 12.37 -15.14
N SER A 62 -6.85 12.59 -14.92
CA SER A 62 -7.40 13.08 -13.64
C SER A 62 -7.38 12.01 -12.52
N LEU A 63 -7.42 10.73 -12.92
CA LEU A 63 -7.42 9.56 -12.04
C LEU A 63 -6.00 9.13 -11.67
N ILE A 64 -5.10 9.14 -12.65
CA ILE A 64 -3.68 8.80 -12.52
C ILE A 64 -2.87 10.09 -12.35
N LYS A 65 -3.03 10.73 -11.18
CA LYS A 65 -2.06 11.74 -10.77
C LYS A 65 -1.04 11.04 -9.88
N SER A 66 0.21 10.95 -10.33
CA SER A 66 1.33 10.57 -9.48
C SER A 66 1.34 11.54 -8.30
N PRO A 67 1.08 11.07 -7.07
CA PRO A 67 1.36 11.88 -5.92
C PRO A 67 2.88 12.11 -5.79
N GLU A 68 3.30 12.83 -4.76
CA GLU A 68 4.71 12.82 -4.37
C GLU A 68 4.82 11.95 -3.11
N PRO A 69 5.88 11.13 -2.98
CA PRO A 69 6.10 10.39 -1.75
C PRO A 69 6.28 11.38 -0.58
N ASN A 70 5.72 11.03 0.58
CA ASN A 70 5.76 11.90 1.76
C ASN A 70 7.14 11.95 2.45
N ALA A 71 8.05 11.03 2.10
CA ALA A 71 9.38 10.91 2.68
C ALA A 71 10.36 10.28 1.68
N ASP A 72 11.59 10.80 1.68
CA ASP A 72 12.67 10.33 0.78
C ASP A 72 13.82 9.64 1.55
N THR A 73 13.82 9.74 2.88
CA THR A 73 14.87 9.17 3.73
C THR A 73 14.30 8.66 5.03
N TRP A 74 14.86 7.54 5.52
CA TRP A 74 14.48 6.94 6.78
C TRP A 74 15.73 6.77 7.66
N PRO A 75 15.62 6.99 8.98
CA PRO A 75 16.74 6.83 9.90
C PRO A 75 17.07 5.35 10.18
N ASP A 76 16.05 4.50 10.17
CA ASP A 76 16.16 3.05 10.40
C ASP A 76 15.03 2.30 9.68
N ALA A 77 15.18 0.98 9.57
CA ALA A 77 14.21 0.15 8.85
C ALA A 77 12.86 0.06 9.57
N ILE A 78 12.82 0.19 10.91
CA ILE A 78 11.56 0.20 11.67
C ILE A 78 10.70 1.40 11.29
N THR A 79 11.31 2.58 11.14
CA THR A 79 10.61 3.81 10.79
C THR A 79 9.98 3.68 9.40
N ALA A 80 10.71 3.13 8.43
CA ALA A 80 10.17 2.83 7.10
C ALA A 80 8.98 1.87 7.14
N LEU A 81 9.08 0.75 7.87
CA LEU A 81 7.97 -0.19 8.03
C LEU A 81 6.74 0.43 8.70
N ARG A 82 6.95 1.30 9.71
CA ARG A 82 5.84 2.01 10.38
C ARG A 82 5.15 2.98 9.44
N ASP A 83 5.90 3.69 8.61
CA ASP A 83 5.31 4.60 7.63
C ASP A 83 4.55 3.83 6.54
N ALA A 84 5.08 2.69 6.09
CA ALA A 84 4.36 1.77 5.20
C ALA A 84 3.05 1.29 5.83
N LEU A 85 3.05 0.88 7.11
CA LEU A 85 1.82 0.46 7.82
C LEU A 85 0.80 1.59 7.96
N LYS A 86 1.23 2.83 8.22
CA LYS A 86 0.32 3.99 8.28
C LYS A 86 -0.33 4.25 6.93
N LEU A 87 0.45 4.15 5.86
CA LEU A 87 -0.01 4.36 4.50
C LEU A 87 -0.99 3.25 4.10
N GLU A 88 -0.67 2.00 4.42
CA GLU A 88 -1.54 0.86 4.20
C GLU A 88 -2.89 1.04 4.91
N ALA A 89 -2.88 1.40 6.19
CA ALA A 89 -4.09 1.71 6.93
C ALA A 89 -4.87 2.90 6.35
N HIS A 90 -4.18 3.88 5.73
CA HIS A 90 -4.83 4.98 5.02
C HIS A 90 -5.55 4.48 3.77
N VAL A 91 -4.89 3.66 2.95
CA VAL A 91 -5.48 3.05 1.74
C VAL A 91 -6.70 2.20 2.10
N THR A 92 -6.59 1.37 3.13
CA THR A 92 -7.70 0.54 3.61
C THR A 92 -8.91 1.39 4.04
N ARG A 93 -8.69 2.52 4.73
CA ARG A 93 -9.78 3.45 5.05
C ARG A 93 -10.44 4.02 3.80
N LYS A 94 -9.65 4.39 2.78
CA LYS A 94 -10.19 4.87 1.50
C LYS A 94 -11.02 3.82 0.77
N ILE A 95 -10.61 2.55 0.79
CA ILE A 95 -11.40 1.44 0.21
C ILE A 95 -12.74 1.31 0.95
N ARG A 96 -12.72 1.34 2.29
CA ARG A 96 -13.95 1.30 3.10
C ARG A 96 -14.88 2.49 2.84
N ASP A 97 -14.32 3.68 2.62
CA ASP A 97 -15.12 4.87 2.28
C ASP A 97 -15.80 4.71 0.91
N ILE A 98 -15.12 4.10 -0.08
CA ILE A 98 -15.72 3.78 -1.39
C ILE A 98 -16.86 2.76 -1.22
N ILE A 99 -16.62 1.68 -0.48
CA ILE A 99 -17.65 0.64 -0.22
C ILE A 99 -18.92 1.26 0.34
N LYS A 100 -18.81 2.14 1.36
CA LYS A 100 -19.97 2.82 1.95
C LYS A 100 -20.75 3.64 0.93
N VAL A 101 -20.06 4.37 0.04
CA VAL A 101 -20.71 5.18 -1.00
C VAL A 101 -21.40 4.30 -2.05
N CYS A 102 -20.85 3.13 -2.34
CA CYS A 102 -21.42 2.17 -3.28
C CYS A 102 -22.61 1.39 -2.71
N GLU A 103 -22.59 1.10 -1.42
CA GLU A 103 -23.67 0.38 -0.73
C GLU A 103 -24.84 1.30 -0.34
N GLU A 104 -24.53 2.50 0.15
CA GLU A 104 -25.49 3.50 0.60
C GLU A 104 -25.21 4.84 -0.12
N PRO A 105 -25.55 4.95 -1.43
CA PRO A 105 -25.30 6.16 -2.18
C PRO A 105 -26.10 7.34 -1.59
N PRO A 106 -25.49 8.53 -1.45
CA PRO A 106 -26.18 9.69 -0.92
C PRO A 106 -27.40 10.02 -1.79
N THR A 107 -28.56 10.19 -1.16
CA THR A 107 -29.83 10.54 -1.79
C THR A 107 -29.74 11.92 -2.42
N LYS A 108 -29.31 11.99 -3.68
CA LYS A 108 -29.56 13.13 -4.56
C LYS A 108 -30.27 12.61 -5.80
N GLU A 109 -31.50 13.08 -5.97
CA GLU A 109 -32.32 13.05 -7.19
C GLU A 109 -32.08 11.83 -8.10
N GLY A 110 -32.65 10.70 -7.68
CA GLY A 110 -32.62 9.42 -8.38
C GLY A 110 -33.01 8.28 -7.44
N GLU A 111 -33.28 7.09 -7.99
CA GLU A 111 -33.38 5.89 -7.16
C GLU A 111 -31.98 5.51 -6.66
N PRO A 112 -31.78 5.25 -5.36
CA PRO A 112 -30.49 4.85 -4.83
C PRO A 112 -30.04 3.54 -5.50
N PHE A 113 -28.90 3.58 -6.18
CA PHE A 113 -28.30 2.40 -6.81
C PHE A 113 -27.23 1.81 -5.89
N ASN A 114 -27.57 0.72 -5.22
CA ASN A 114 -26.59 -0.08 -4.48
C ASN A 114 -25.79 -0.95 -5.47
N ASP A 115 -24.48 -0.70 -5.57
CA ASP A 115 -23.58 -1.47 -6.43
C ASP A 115 -23.02 -2.70 -5.69
N TYR A 116 -23.88 -3.71 -5.50
CA TYR A 116 -23.53 -4.95 -4.81
C TYR A 116 -22.26 -5.61 -5.37
N HIS A 117 -22.07 -5.58 -6.69
CA HIS A 117 -20.90 -6.20 -7.31
C HIS A 117 -19.60 -5.47 -6.98
N LEU A 118 -19.60 -4.13 -6.96
CA LEU A 118 -18.41 -3.37 -6.56
C LEU A 118 -18.14 -3.50 -5.06
N VAL A 119 -19.20 -3.54 -4.25
CA VAL A 119 -19.08 -3.79 -2.80
C VAL A 119 -18.44 -5.15 -2.54
N ASP A 120 -18.92 -6.21 -3.19
CA ASP A 120 -18.37 -7.56 -3.08
C ASP A 120 -16.90 -7.61 -3.54
N TYR A 121 -16.59 -7.07 -4.72
CA TYR A 121 -15.22 -7.04 -5.24
C TYR A 121 -14.23 -6.32 -4.32
N LEU A 122 -14.59 -5.15 -3.79
CA LEU A 122 -13.72 -4.40 -2.88
C LEU A 122 -13.60 -5.06 -1.49
N SER A 123 -14.66 -5.72 -1.02
CA SER A 123 -14.68 -6.35 0.30
C SER A 123 -13.98 -7.71 0.30
N GLY A 124 -14.23 -8.52 -0.71
CA GLY A 124 -13.69 -9.87 -0.85
C GLY A 124 -12.21 -9.88 -1.20
N ASP A 125 -11.82 -9.13 -2.23
CA ASP A 125 -10.45 -9.17 -2.73
C ASP A 125 -9.59 -8.12 -2.02
N PHE A 126 -9.91 -6.83 -2.21
CA PHE A 126 -9.06 -5.75 -1.75
C PHE A 126 -8.96 -5.66 -0.23
N LEU A 127 -10.07 -5.66 0.51
CA LEU A 127 -9.98 -5.56 1.97
C LEU A 127 -9.25 -6.75 2.60
N THR A 128 -9.40 -7.95 2.05
CA THR A 128 -8.66 -9.13 2.50
C THR A 128 -7.16 -8.93 2.35
N GLU A 129 -6.70 -8.59 1.13
CA GLU A 129 -5.28 -8.31 0.84
C GLU A 129 -4.74 -7.20 1.77
N GLN A 130 -5.51 -6.13 1.99
CA GLN A 130 -5.11 -5.04 2.87
C GLN A 130 -4.95 -5.45 4.34
N TYR A 131 -5.85 -6.29 4.88
CA TYR A 131 -5.74 -6.74 6.27
C TYR A 131 -4.59 -7.73 6.46
N GLU A 132 -4.34 -8.59 5.48
CA GLU A 132 -3.17 -9.49 5.46
C GLU A 132 -1.87 -8.68 5.40
N GLY A 133 -1.77 -7.69 4.51
CA GLY A 133 -0.63 -6.80 4.39
C GLY A 133 -0.35 -5.99 5.67
N GLN A 134 -1.39 -5.43 6.30
CA GLN A 134 -1.24 -4.75 7.60
C GLN A 134 -0.75 -5.69 8.69
N ARG A 135 -1.26 -6.93 8.73
CA ARG A 135 -0.86 -7.92 9.73
C ARG A 135 0.60 -8.33 9.54
N ASP A 136 1.03 -8.52 8.29
CA ASP A 136 2.42 -8.84 7.96
C ASP A 136 3.36 -7.72 8.38
N LEU A 137 3.07 -6.48 7.97
CA LEU A 137 3.83 -5.27 8.36
C LEU A 137 3.92 -5.12 9.88
N ALA A 138 2.80 -5.25 10.59
CA ALA A 138 2.77 -5.19 12.06
C ALA A 138 3.62 -6.30 12.71
N GLY A 139 3.62 -7.50 12.12
CA GLY A 139 4.49 -8.61 12.52
C GLY A 139 5.96 -8.27 12.36
N LYS A 140 6.36 -7.78 11.18
CA LYS A 140 7.73 -7.35 10.87
C LYS A 140 8.21 -6.26 11.82
N ILE A 141 7.38 -5.23 12.07
CA ILE A 141 7.68 -4.14 13.04
C ILE A 141 7.91 -4.70 14.45
N SER A 142 7.08 -5.64 14.89
CA SER A 142 7.20 -6.24 16.23
C SER A 142 8.49 -7.06 16.37
N THR A 143 8.79 -7.90 15.39
CA THR A 143 10.00 -8.74 15.38
C THR A 143 11.26 -7.89 15.30
N LEU A 144 11.34 -6.99 14.31
CA LEU A 144 12.49 -6.10 14.14
C LEU A 144 12.68 -5.19 15.36
N GLY A 145 11.59 -4.67 15.94
CA GLY A 145 11.61 -3.88 17.17
C GLY A 145 12.27 -4.61 18.34
N LYS A 146 11.93 -5.88 18.54
CA LYS A 146 12.57 -6.72 19.59
C LYS A 146 14.04 -6.97 19.29
N MET A 147 14.38 -7.26 18.04
CA MET A 147 15.76 -7.50 17.62
C MET A 147 16.64 -6.26 17.80
N MET A 148 16.15 -5.08 17.42
CA MET A 148 16.87 -3.82 17.58
C MET A 148 16.98 -3.39 19.05
N ALA A 149 15.97 -3.65 19.89
CA ALA A 149 16.04 -3.38 21.32
C ALA A 149 17.14 -4.19 22.04
N GLN A 150 17.40 -5.43 21.59
CA GLN A 150 18.41 -6.30 22.18
C GLN A 150 19.79 -6.14 21.54
N ASN A 151 19.85 -5.96 20.22
CA ASN A 151 21.08 -6.10 19.42
C ASN A 151 21.40 -4.88 18.55
N GLY A 152 20.61 -3.80 18.63
CA GLY A 152 20.83 -2.58 17.84
C GLY A 152 20.92 -2.83 16.34
N GLN A 153 21.97 -2.28 15.71
CA GLN A 153 22.20 -2.39 14.26
C GLN A 153 22.43 -3.83 13.79
N LEU A 154 22.97 -4.70 14.65
CA LEU A 154 23.12 -6.12 14.29
C LEU A 154 21.75 -6.77 14.11
N GLY A 155 20.76 -6.39 14.92
CA GLY A 155 19.38 -6.87 14.78
C GLY A 155 18.77 -6.49 13.43
N GLU A 156 18.97 -5.24 13.00
CA GLU A 156 18.52 -4.78 11.68
C GLU A 156 19.22 -5.51 10.53
N PHE A 157 20.54 -5.69 10.63
CA PHE A 157 21.31 -6.42 9.62
C PHE A 157 20.86 -7.89 9.48
N MET A 158 20.65 -8.59 10.60
CA MET A 158 20.20 -9.99 10.58
C MET A 158 18.79 -10.11 9.99
N PHE A 159 17.91 -9.17 10.30
CA PHE A 159 16.57 -9.13 9.73
C PHE A 159 16.59 -8.85 8.23
N ASP A 160 17.44 -7.92 7.77
CA ASP A 160 17.66 -7.65 6.35
C ASP A 160 18.10 -8.91 5.58
N LYS A 161 18.98 -9.72 6.16
CA LYS A 161 19.38 -11.00 5.55
C LYS A 161 18.24 -11.99 5.44
N ASN A 162 17.39 -12.08 6.46
CA ASN A 162 16.22 -12.96 6.43
C ASN A 162 15.19 -12.54 5.37
N LEU A 163 15.06 -11.24 5.06
CA LEU A 163 14.17 -10.76 3.99
C LEU A 163 14.65 -11.11 2.57
N LEU A 164 15.91 -11.52 2.40
CA LEU A 164 16.45 -11.89 1.08
C LEU A 164 16.13 -13.33 0.68
N GLU A 165 16.02 -14.21 1.68
CA GLU A 165 15.67 -15.63 1.54
C GLU A 165 14.27 -15.80 0.94
#